data_AF-Q96XU6-F1
#
_entry.id   AF-Q96XU6-F1
#
_cell.length_a   1.000
_cell.length_b   1.000
_cell.length_c   1.000
_cell.angle_alpha   90.00
_cell.angle_beta   90.00
_cell.angle_gamma   90.00
#
_symmetry.space_group_name_H-M   'P 1'
#
loop_
_entity.id
_entity.type
_entity.pdbx_description
1 polymer ?
#
loop_
_entity_poly.entity_id
_entity_poly.type
_entity_poly.pdbx_seq_one_letter_code
_entity_poly.pdbx_strand_id
1 'polypeptide(L)'
;MRIEKPLLMSLLTFFSSLDILTTYVGISKGLTEDNVFLSSFGSEMFIVMTILKISVIALSYILLKKGYVLPVIIVMAMMAFAVINNFTLLF
;
A
#
# COMPACT_ATOMS: atom_id res chain seq x y z
N MET A 1 1.42 -18.21 -19.20
CA MET A 1 0.60 -18.22 -17.96
C MET A 1 -0.40 -17.08 -18.07
N ARG A 2 -1.70 -17.35 -18.31
CA ARG A 2 -2.72 -16.29 -18.41
C ARG A 2 -3.14 -15.95 -16.99
N ILE A 3 -2.58 -14.89 -16.41
CA ILE A 3 -3.00 -14.45 -15.08
C ILE A 3 -4.41 -13.87 -15.22
N GLU A 4 -5.35 -14.42 -14.48
CA GLU A 4 -6.75 -13.97 -14.53
C GLU A 4 -6.87 -12.59 -13.89
N LYS A 5 -7.35 -11.61 -14.67
CA LYS A 5 -7.56 -10.23 -14.18
C LYS A 5 -8.42 -10.15 -12.90
N PRO A 6 -9.47 -10.97 -12.71
CA PRO A 6 -10.24 -10.99 -11.46
C PRO A 6 -9.37 -11.33 -10.24
N LEU A 7 -8.47 -12.31 -10.37
CA LEU A 7 -7.58 -12.72 -9.28
C LEU A 7 -6.60 -11.60 -8.91
N LEU A 8 -6.05 -10.89 -9.90
CA LEU A 8 -5.20 -9.72 -9.66
C LEU A 8 -5.96 -8.59 -8.97
N MET A 9 -7.23 -8.37 -9.32
CA MET A 9 -8.06 -7.38 -8.64
C MET A 9 -8.30 -7.77 -7.19
N SER A 10 -8.66 -9.03 -6.91
CA SER A 10 -8.86 -9.51 -5.55
C SER A 10 -7.60 -9.40 -4.69
N LEU A 11 -6.44 -9.77 -5.24
CA LEU A 11 -5.16 -9.64 -4.55
C LEU A 11 -4.80 -8.17 -4.30
N LEU A 12 -5.00 -7.29 -5.28
CA LEU A 12 -4.76 -5.86 -5.12
C LEU A 12 -5.65 -5.29 -4.01
N THR A 13 -6.93 -5.65 -3.95
CA THR A 13 -7.84 -5.23 -2.86
C THR A 13 -7.36 -5.75 -1.51
N PHE A 14 -6.96 -7.01 -1.44
CA PHE A 14 -6.51 -7.63 -0.20
C PHE A 14 -5.25 -6.96 0.36
N PHE A 15 -4.19 -6.86 -0.46
CA PHE A 15 -2.93 -6.24 -0.04
C PHE A 15 -3.09 -4.77 0.30
N SER A 16 -3.90 -4.03 -0.46
CA SER A 16 -4.13 -2.62 -0.16
C SER A 16 -4.89 -2.40 1.15
N SER A 17 -5.87 -3.26 1.46
CA SER A 17 -6.61 -3.20 2.72
C SER A 17 -5.70 -3.49 3.92
N LEU A 18 -4.86 -4.52 3.82
CA LEU A 18 -3.88 -4.84 4.85
C LEU A 18 -2.83 -3.74 5.02
N ASP A 19 -2.36 -3.15 3.92
CA ASP A 19 -1.36 -2.10 3.93
C ASP A 19 -1.88 -0.82 4.62
N ILE A 20 -3.13 -0.42 4.35
CA ILE A 20 -3.79 0.69 5.05
C ILE A 20 -3.96 0.38 6.53
N LEU A 21 -4.47 -0.82 6.86
CA LEU A 21 -4.73 -1.20 8.25
C LEU A 21 -3.46 -1.26 9.08
N THR A 22 -2.42 -1.93 8.58
CA THR A 22 -1.13 -2.04 9.28
C THR A 22 -0.44 -0.69 9.43
N THR A 23 -0.56 0.20 8.45
CA THR A 23 -0.05 1.58 8.57
C THR A 23 -0.82 2.38 9.61
N TYR A 24 -2.15 2.28 9.65
CA TYR A 24 -2.95 2.93 10.69
C TYR A 24 -2.55 2.47 12.09
N VAL A 25 -2.41 1.16 12.29
CA VAL A 25 -1.98 0.60 13.58
C VAL A 25 -0.54 1.06 13.91
N GLY A 26 0.37 1.05 12.95
CA GLY A 26 1.75 1.54 13.12
C GLY A 26 1.79 2.98 13.62
N ILE A 27 1.10 3.89 12.91
CA ILE A 27 1.00 5.30 13.28
C ILE A 27 0.37 5.46 14.68
N SER A 28 -0.69 4.70 14.99
CA SER A 28 -1.34 4.77 16.31
C SER A 28 -0.43 4.36 17.47
N LYS A 29 0.58 3.53 17.21
CA LYS A 29 1.61 3.12 18.18
C LYS A 29 2.83 4.05 18.19
N GLY A 30 2.82 5.14 17.41
CA GLY A 30 3.96 6.04 17.27
C GLY A 30 5.10 5.49 16.41
N LEU A 31 4.86 4.40 15.67
CA LEU A 31 5.81 3.87 14.68
C LEU A 31 5.67 4.67 13.39
N THR A 32 6.22 5.87 13.40
CA THR A 32 6.41 6.68 12.21
C THR A 32 7.80 6.40 11.66
N GLU A 33 7.89 5.96 10.41
CA GLU A 33 9.19 5.86 9.73
C GLU A 33 9.93 7.21 9.86
N ASP A 34 11.23 7.18 10.17
CA ASP A 34 12.13 8.34 10.18
C ASP A 34 12.37 8.85 8.75
N ASN A 35 11.29 9.24 8.09
CA ASN A 35 11.30 9.74 6.74
C ASN A 35 11.23 11.26 6.84
N VAL A 36 12.32 11.94 6.49
CA VAL A 36 12.50 13.41 6.63
C VAL A 36 11.37 14.20 5.96
N PHE A 37 10.80 13.64 4.90
CA PHE A 37 9.67 14.23 4.18
C PHE A 37 8.34 14.05 4.89
N LEU A 38 8.16 13.00 5.69
CA LEU A 38 6.92 12.72 6.42
C LEU A 38 6.98 13.22 7.87
N SER A 39 8.17 13.33 8.47
CA SER A 39 8.38 13.86 9.82
C SER A 39 7.98 15.33 9.95
N SER A 40 7.95 16.06 8.84
CA SER A 40 7.55 17.48 8.77
C SER A 40 6.02 17.68 8.79
N PHE A 41 5.23 16.61 8.59
CA PHE A 41 3.76 16.68 8.58
C PHE A 41 3.11 16.37 9.94
N GLY A 42 3.86 15.90 10.94
CA GLY A 42 3.35 15.67 12.30
C GLY A 42 2.05 14.85 12.33
N SER A 43 0.99 15.42 12.90
CA SER A 43 -0.34 14.77 12.99
C SER A 43 -1.02 14.55 11.63
N GLU A 44 -0.68 15.35 10.62
CA GLU A 44 -1.24 15.25 9.27
C GLU A 44 -0.63 14.10 8.45
N MET A 45 0.42 13.45 8.96
CA MET A 45 1.08 12.31 8.34
C MET A 45 0.07 11.19 8.00
N PHE A 46 -0.95 11.00 8.83
CA PHE A 46 -2.01 10.03 8.58
C PHE A 46 -2.78 10.33 7.29
N ILE A 47 -3.16 11.60 7.09
CA ILE A 47 -3.91 12.05 5.91
C ILE A 47 -3.04 11.91 4.66
N VAL A 48 -1.78 12.36 4.74
CA VAL A 48 -0.83 12.28 3.62
C VAL A 48 -0.60 10.83 3.19
N MET A 49 -0.32 9.93 4.13
CA MET A 49 -0.11 8.50 3.85
C MET A 49 -1.36 7.84 3.27
N THR A 50 -2.54 8.20 3.77
CA THR A 50 -3.81 7.68 3.27
C THR A 50 -4.05 8.12 1.82
N ILE A 51 -3.84 9.39 1.51
CA ILE A 51 -3.98 9.91 0.14
C ILE A 51 -2.99 9.23 -0.82
N LEU A 52 -1.73 9.07 -0.40
CA LEU A 52 -0.71 8.38 -1.20
C LEU A 52 -1.11 6.93 -1.50
N LYS A 53 -1.51 6.16 -0.49
CA LYS A 53 -1.94 4.76 -0.67
C LYS A 53 -3.16 4.67 -1.59
N ILE A 54 -4.19 5.48 -1.37
CA ILE A 54 -5.39 5.52 -2.23
C ILE A 54 -5.00 5.82 -3.69
N SER A 55 -4.09 6.79 -3.91
CA SER A 55 -3.63 7.15 -5.24
C SER A 55 -2.90 6.00 -5.94
N VAL A 56 -2.01 5.29 -5.22
CA VAL A 56 -1.30 4.11 -5.76
C VAL A 56 -2.28 2.99 -6.11
N ILE A 57 -3.27 2.74 -5.26
CA ILE A 57 -4.32 1.73 -5.52
C ILE A 57 -5.13 2.10 -6.76
N ALA A 58 -5.60 3.35 -6.85
CA ALA A 58 -6.39 3.83 -7.98
C ALA A 58 -5.61 3.73 -9.31
N LEU A 59 -4.34 4.17 -9.31
CA LEU A 59 -3.46 4.04 -10.47
C LEU A 59 -3.24 2.58 -10.87
N SER A 60 -3.06 1.69 -9.90
CA SER A 60 -2.89 0.25 -10.14
C SER A 60 -4.14 -0.37 -10.79
N TYR A 61 -5.33 0.02 -10.35
CA TYR A 61 -6.59 -0.39 -11.00
C TYR A 61 -6.70 0.11 -12.44
N ILE A 62 -6.32 1.36 -12.71
CA ILE A 62 -6.34 1.93 -14.06
C ILE A 62 -5.36 1.19 -14.97
N LEU A 63 -4.14 0.93 -14.49
CA LEU A 63 -3.12 0.19 -15.22
C LEU A 63 -3.58 -1.24 -15.55
N LEU A 64 -4.20 -1.92 -14.58
CA LEU A 64 -4.74 -3.26 -14.78
C LEU A 64 -5.88 -3.28 -15.82
N LYS A 65 -6.78 -2.28 -15.79
CA LYS A 65 -7.84 -2.12 -16.81
C LYS A 65 -7.25 -1.90 -18.19
N LYS A 66 -6.18 -1.12 -18.31
CA LYS A 66 -5.44 -0.88 -19.56
C LYS A 66 -4.58 -2.06 -20.04
N GLY A 67 -4.49 -3.13 -19.25
CA GLY A 67 -3.74 -4.35 -19.61
C GLY A 67 -2.27 -4.34 -19.22
N TYR A 68 -1.80 -3.33 -18.49
CA TYR A 68 -0.44 -3.29 -17.96
C TYR A 68 -0.33 -4.15 -16.71
N VAL A 69 -0.12 -5.45 -16.89
CA VAL A 69 -0.08 -6.42 -15.79
C VAL A 69 1.24 -6.34 -15.01
N LEU A 70 2.38 -6.21 -15.71
CA LEU A 70 3.71 -6.21 -15.07
C LEU A 70 3.87 -5.08 -14.02
N PRO A 71 3.53 -3.80 -14.31
CA PRO A 71 3.63 -2.74 -13.31
C PRO A 71 2.75 -3.00 -12.08
N VAL A 72 1.56 -3.57 -12.29
CA VAL A 72 0.63 -3.88 -11.19
C VAL A 72 1.18 -4.99 -10.30
N ILE A 73 1.83 -6.00 -10.88
CA ILE A 73 2.51 -7.05 -10.09
C ILE A 73 3.64 -6.46 -9.26
N ILE A 74 4.43 -5.55 -9.83
CA ILE A 74 5.51 -4.87 -9.09
C ILE A 74 4.93 -4.09 -7.90
N VAL A 75 3.86 -3.30 -8.13
CA VAL A 75 3.20 -2.55 -7.06
C VAL A 75 2.64 -3.48 -5.98
N MET A 76 2.00 -4.58 -6.36
CA MET A 76 1.50 -5.56 -5.38
C MET A 76 2.64 -6.20 -4.58
N ALA A 77 3.78 -6.51 -5.19
CA ALA A 77 4.94 -7.04 -4.48
C ALA A 77 5.50 -6.03 -3.47
N MET A 78 5.55 -4.74 -3.84
CA MET A 78 5.93 -3.66 -2.92
C MET A 78 4.93 -3.50 -1.77
N MET A 79 3.62 -3.58 -2.03
CA MET A 79 2.59 -3.57 -0.99
C MET A 79 2.73 -4.76 -0.04
N ALA A 80 2.94 -5.97 -0.58
CA ALA A 80 3.14 -7.16 0.23
C ALA A 80 4.38 -7.03 1.12
N PHE A 81 5.47 -6.50 0.58
CA PHE A 81 6.68 -6.21 1.35
C PHE A 81 6.42 -5.20 2.48
N ALA A 82 5.72 -4.10 2.18
CA ALA A 82 5.34 -3.09 3.17
C ALA A 82 4.46 -3.70 4.28
N VAL A 83 3.49 -4.54 3.94
CA VAL A 83 2.66 -5.26 4.90
C VAL A 83 3.51 -6.15 5.81
N ILE A 84 4.41 -6.95 5.23
CA ILE A 84 5.31 -7.82 6.02
C ILE A 84 6.17 -6.98 6.97
N ASN A 85 6.77 -5.89 6.47
CA ASN A 85 7.58 -4.98 7.28
C ASN A 85 6.76 -4.36 8.44
N ASN A 86 5.54 -3.92 8.16
CA ASN A 86 4.66 -3.39 9.19
C ASN A 86 4.30 -4.46 10.22
N PHE A 87 4.05 -5.71 9.81
CA PHE A 87 3.81 -6.81 10.74
C PHE A 87 5.02 -7.07 11.63
N THR A 88 6.25 -7.08 11.08
CA THR A 88 7.47 -7.27 11.88
C THR A 88 7.77 -6.12 12.84
N LEU A 89 7.26 -4.91 12.56
CA LEU A 89 7.39 -3.77 13.47
C LEU A 89 6.29 -3.76 14.55
N LEU A 90 5.14 -4.34 14.25
CA LEU A 90 3.95 -4.31 15.11
C LEU A 90 3.88 -5.44 16.14
N PHE A 91 4.56 -6.56 15.88
CA PHE A 91 4.58 -7.81 16.65
C PHE A 91 6.00 -8.29 16.86
#